data_AF-A0A8J7LYL5-F1
#
_entry.id   AF-A0A8J7LYL5-F1
#
_cell.length_a   1.000
_cell.length_b   1.000
_cell.length_c   1.000
_cell.angle_alpha   90.00
_cell.angle_beta   90.00
_cell.angle_gamma   90.00
#
_symmetry.space_group_name_H-M   'P 1'
#
loop_
_entity.id
_entity.type
_entity.pdbx_description
1 polymer ?
#
loop_
_entity_poly.entity_id
_entity_poly.type
_entity_poly.pdbx_seq_one_letter_code
_entity_poly.pdbx_strand_id
1 'polypeptide(L)' 'MVGYAAPAQGFLLPQVRFSDHCSFWEHDYPAIMLNDTVMFRNPHYHKISDQPETLDFGFMEKVTEAVVAFARRH' A
#
# COMPACT_ATOMS: atom_id res chain seq x y z
N MET A 1 10.22 -1.19 7.34
CA MET A 1 9.28 -0.35 6.58
C MET A 1 9.95 0.99 6.35
N VAL A 2 10.03 1.46 5.10
CA VAL A 2 10.55 2.80 4.80
C VAL A 2 9.34 3.66 4.45
N GLY A 3 9.14 4.75 5.20
CA GLY A 3 8.06 5.69 4.91
C GLY A 3 8.45 6.66 3.81
N TYR A 4 7.54 6.93 2.89
CA TYR A 4 7.66 8.02 1.91
C TYR A 4 6.49 8.97 2.12
N ALA A 5 6.79 10.21 2.52
CA ALA A 5 5.79 11.27 2.54
C ALA A 5 5.62 11.78 1.10
N ALA A 6 4.42 11.68 0.55
CA ALA A 6 4.11 12.12 -0.80
C ALA A 6 3.87 13.64 -0.82
N PRO A 7 4.81 14.48 -1.29
CA PRO A 7 4.58 15.92 -1.41
C PRO A 7 3.55 16.22 -2.50
N ALA A 8 2.92 17.40 -2.41
CA ALA A 8 1.91 17.85 -3.37
C ALA A 8 0.86 16.76 -3.65
N GLN A 9 0.34 16.13 -2.58
CA GLN A 9 -0.67 15.08 -2.65
C GLN A 9 -0.29 13.91 -3.59
N GLY A 10 1.01 13.68 -3.83
CA GLY A 10 1.49 12.65 -4.74
C GLY A 10 1.44 13.01 -6.23
N PHE A 11 1.13 14.25 -6.62
CA PHE A 11 1.12 14.67 -8.02
C PHE A 11 2.51 14.65 -8.68
N LEU A 12 3.58 14.79 -7.90
CA LEU A 12 4.96 14.71 -8.41
C LEU A 12 5.39 13.29 -8.78
N LEU A 13 4.70 12.28 -8.26
CA LEU A 13 4.96 10.87 -8.54
C LEU A 13 3.62 10.13 -8.63
N PRO A 14 2.89 10.22 -9.76
CA PRO A 14 1.50 9.73 -9.88
C PRO A 14 1.26 8.30 -9.41
N GLN A 15 2.30 7.46 -9.44
CA GLN A 15 2.29 6.07 -9.00
C GLN A 15 1.90 5.93 -7.52
N VAL A 16 2.25 6.90 -6.67
CA VAL A 16 1.88 6.89 -5.24
C VAL A 16 0.42 7.25 -5.02
N ARG A 17 -0.33 7.60 -6.08
CA ARG A 17 -1.77 7.88 -6.04
C ARG A 17 -2.62 6.67 -6.48
N PHE A 18 -2.01 5.52 -6.81
CA PHE A 18 -2.72 4.36 -7.38
C PHE A 18 -3.38 3.44 -6.33
N SER A 19 -4.23 4.00 -5.46
CA SER A 19 -5.19 3.25 -4.61
C SER A 19 -6.19 4.22 -3.96
N ASP A 20 -7.11 3.70 -3.16
CA ASP A 20 -8.24 4.46 -2.60
C ASP A 20 -7.82 5.60 -1.67
N HIS A 21 -6.64 5.52 -1.05
CA HIS A 21 -6.09 6.58 -0.20
C HIS A 21 -5.96 7.93 -0.92
N CYS A 22 -5.83 7.92 -2.25
CA CYS A 22 -5.79 9.12 -3.06
C CYS A 22 -7.04 9.98 -2.89
N SER A 23 -8.23 9.36 -2.87
CA SER A 23 -9.50 10.07 -2.68
C SER A 23 -9.60 10.76 -1.32
N PHE A 24 -8.92 10.23 -0.29
CA PHE A 24 -8.82 10.84 1.03
C PHE A 24 -7.91 12.08 0.99
N TRP A 25 -6.76 11.98 0.32
CA TRP A 25 -5.87 13.12 0.13
C TRP A 25 -6.55 14.27 -0.64
N GLU A 26 -7.45 13.98 -1.58
CA GLU A 26 -8.22 15.00 -2.32
C GLU A 26 -9.21 15.78 -1.44
N HIS A 27 -9.54 15.25 -0.26
CA HIS A 27 -10.42 15.88 0.72
C HIS A 27 -9.69 16.23 2.02
N ASP A 28 -8.36 16.36 1.96
CA ASP A 28 -7.48 16.72 3.09
C ASP A 28 -7.56 15.78 4.31
N TYR A 29 -8.03 14.54 4.12
CA TYR A 29 -7.99 13.53 5.17
C TYR A 29 -6.62 12.86 5.26
N PRO A 30 -6.04 12.69 6.47
CA PRO A 30 -4.84 11.91 6.65
C PRO A 30 -5.08 10.45 6.25
N ALA A 31 -4.33 9.97 5.27
CA ALA A 31 -4.40 8.60 4.80
C ALA A 31 -3.01 8.07 4.42
N ILE A 32 -2.84 6.75 4.59
CA ILE A 32 -1.61 6.04 4.25
C ILE A 32 -1.95 4.81 3.41
N MET A 33 -1.04 4.45 2.49
CA MET A 33 -1.09 3.19 1.76
C MET A 33 0.09 2.33 2.20
N LEU A 34 -0.19 1.13 2.71
CA LEU A 34 0.83 0.15 3.05
C LEU A 34 0.97 -0.86 1.91
N ASN A 35 2.10 -0.87 1.22
CA ASN A 35 2.36 -1.78 0.10
C ASN A 35 3.87 -2.04 -0.07
N ASP A 36 4.20 -3.00 -0.94
CA ASP A 36 5.53 -3.46 -1.30
C ASP A 36 5.92 -3.08 -2.75
N THR A 37 5.46 -1.92 -3.21
CA THR A 37 5.59 -1.35 -4.58
C THR A 37 4.67 -1.93 -5.67
N VAL A 38 3.66 -2.72 -5.28
CA VAL A 38 2.53 -3.13 -6.13
C VAL A 38 3.01 -3.67 -7.49
N MET A 39 2.72 -2.96 -8.59
CA MET A 39 2.98 -3.36 -9.97
C MET A 39 4.46 -3.36 -10.35
N PHE A 40 5.32 -2.69 -9.58
CA PHE A 40 6.77 -2.69 -9.83
C PHE A 40 7.43 -3.99 -9.37
N ARG A 41 6.86 -4.67 -8.36
CA ARG A 41 7.38 -5.95 -7.85
C ARG A 41 6.60 -7.14 -8.36
N ASN A 42 5.27 -7.04 -8.50
CA ASN A 42 4.42 -8.20 -8.80
C ASN A 42 4.31 -8.45 -10.32
N PRO A 43 4.98 -9.49 -10.88
CA PRO A 43 4.87 -9.81 -12.31
C PRO A 43 3.50 -10.39 -12.69
N HIS A 44 2.67 -10.74 -11.71
CA HIS A 44 1.32 -11.29 -11.87
C HIS A 44 0.21 -10.23 -11.82
N TYR A 45 0.55 -8.97 -11.54
CA TYR A 45 -0.42 -7.88 -11.40
C TYR A 45 -1.36 -7.79 -12.62
N HIS A 46 -2.67 -7.79 -12.37
CA HIS A 46 -3.75 -7.80 -13.39
C HIS A 46 -3.67 -8.95 -14.39
N LYS A 47 -3.12 -10.11 -14.00
CA LYS A 47 -3.09 -11.32 -14.83
C LYS A 47 -3.82 -12.45 -14.13
N ILE A 48 -4.26 -13.43 -14.93
CA ILE A 48 -4.86 -14.67 -14.40
C ILE A 48 -3.89 -15.49 -13.54
N SER A 49 -2.58 -15.22 -13.64
CA SER A 49 -1.56 -15.87 -12.82
C SER A 49 -1.40 -15.26 -11.43
N ASP A 50 -2.20 -14.24 -11.07
CA ASP A 50 -2.31 -13.74 -9.69
C ASP A 50 -3.16 -14.74 -8.88
N GLN A 51 -2.49 -15.70 -8.26
CA GLN A 51 -3.10 -16.88 -7.64
C GLN A 51 -2.57 -17.06 -6.22
N PRO A 52 -3.29 -17.76 -5.32
CA PRO A 52 -2.87 -17.93 -3.93
C PRO A 52 -1.44 -18.46 -3.74
N GLU A 53 -0.94 -19.26 -4.69
CA GLU A 53 0.42 -19.82 -4.67
C GLU A 53 1.53 -18.78 -4.86
N THR A 54 1.22 -17.59 -5.36
CA THR A 54 2.19 -16.49 -5.54
C THR A 54 2.30 -15.60 -4.30
N LEU A 55 1.46 -15.82 -3.29
CA LEU A 55 1.43 -15.03 -2.05
C LEU A 55 2.54 -15.43 -1.08
N ASP A 56 3.14 -14.43 -0.44
CA ASP A 56 4.02 -14.61 0.71
C ASP A 56 3.23 -14.41 2.00
N PHE A 57 2.74 -15.52 2.57
CA PHE A 57 1.94 -15.49 3.80
C PHE A 57 2.71 -14.97 5.02
N GLY A 58 4.02 -15.21 5.09
CA GLY A 58 4.85 -14.69 6.19
C GLY A 58 5.02 -13.18 6.11
N PHE A 59 5.06 -12.61 4.90
CA PHE A 59 5.02 -11.17 4.71
C PHE A 59 3.63 -10.59 5.07
N MET A 60 2.55 -11.24 4.66
CA MET A 60 1.17 -10.81 4.99
C MET A 60 0.90 -10.83 6.50
N GLU A 61 1.41 -11.83 7.23
CA GLU A 61 1.34 -11.89 8.70
C GLU A 61 1.99 -10.66 9.33
N LYS A 62 3.23 -10.34 8.94
CA LYS A 62 3.95 -9.15 9.45
C LYS A 62 3.23 -7.84 9.16
N VAL A 63 2.62 -7.71 7.98
CA VAL A 63 1.78 -6.55 7.62
C VAL A 63 0.56 -6.47 8.56
N THR A 64 -0.10 -7.60 8.80
CA THR A 64 -1.27 -7.70 9.68
C THR A 64 -0.92 -7.31 11.12
N GLU A 65 0.17 -7.86 11.65
CA GLU A 65 0.68 -7.54 12.99
C GLU A 65 0.97 -6.04 13.14
N ALA A 66 1.60 -5.43 12.13
CA ALA A 66 1.91 -4.00 12.14
C ALA A 66 0.63 -3.14 12.17
N VAL A 67 -0.38 -3.48 11.38
CA VAL A 67 -1.67 -2.78 11.36
C VAL A 67 -2.40 -2.93 12.69
N VAL A 68 -2.44 -4.13 13.26
CA VAL A 68 -3.06 -4.39 14.57
C VAL A 68 -2.32 -3.63 15.67
N ALA A 69 -0.98 -3.62 15.65
CA ALA A 69 -0.18 -2.89 16.62
C ALA A 69 -0.43 -1.37 16.56
N PHE A 70 -0.61 -0.82 15.35
CA PHE A 70 -0.98 0.59 15.16
C PHE A 70 -2.39 0.88 15.70
N ALA A 71 -3.39 0.09 15.30
CA ALA A 71 -4.78 0.26 15.72
C ALA A 71 -5.01 0.06 17.22
N ARG A 72 -4.12 -0.64 17.93
CA ARG A 72 -4.18 -0.76 19.40
C ARG A 72 -3.58 0.44 20.14
N ARG A 73 -2.78 1.26 19.47
CA ARG A 73 -2.08 2.41 20.07
C ARG A 73 -2.83 3.74 19.87
N HIS A 74 -3.83 3.75 19.00
CA HIS A 74 -4.61 4.91 18.58
C HIS A 74 -6.09 4.58 18.63
#